data_AF-A0A837PAS4-F1
#
_entry.id   AF-A0A837PAS4-F1
#
_cell.length_a   1.000
_cell.length_b   1.000
_cell.length_c   1.000
_cell.angle_alpha   90.00
_cell.angle_beta   90.00
_cell.angle_gamma   90.00
#
_symmetry.space_group_name_H-M   'P 1'
#
loop_
_entity.id
_entity.type
_entity.pdbx_description
1 polymer ?
#
loop_
_entity_poly.entity_id
_entity_poly.type
_entity_poly.pdbx_seq_one_letter_code
_entity_poly.pdbx_strand_id
1 'polypeptide(L)' 'MPINCIIVKHALTLFYQLQPDAQLALYGHYNTRHQFVITKFMVRSAVQTLAS' A
#
# COMPACT_ATOMS: atom_id res chain seq x y z
N MET A 1 -2.32 -8.66 15.24
CA MET A 1 -2.17 -7.32 15.86
C MET A 1 -2.54 -6.29 14.81
N PRO A 2 -3.61 -5.49 14.99
CA PRO A 2 -4.10 -4.56 13.96
C PRO A 2 -3.18 -3.33 13.81
N ILE A 3 -2.97 -2.89 12.57
CA ILE A 3 -2.22 -1.65 12.25
C ILE A 3 -3.23 -0.51 12.16
N ASN A 4 -3.29 0.34 13.19
CA ASN A 4 -4.34 1.36 13.32
C ASN A 4 -3.96 2.74 12.75
N CYS A 5 -2.71 2.96 12.36
CA CYS A 5 -2.23 4.26 11.88
C CYS A 5 -1.24 4.08 10.74
N ILE A 6 -1.70 4.32 9.52
CA ILE A 6 -0.90 4.21 8.30
C ILE A 6 -0.69 5.62 7.73
N ILE A 7 0.57 6.00 7.52
CA ILE A 7 0.94 7.25 6.85
C ILE A 7 1.66 6.93 5.54
N VAL A 8 1.30 7.60 4.45
CA VAL A 8 1.86 7.37 3.11
C VAL A 8 2.47 8.66 2.59
N LYS A 9 3.76 8.65 2.27
CA LYS A 9 4.45 9.83 1.71
C LYS A 9 3.91 10.24 0.33
N HIS A 10 3.49 9.26 -0.49
CA HIS A 10 2.93 9.47 -1.83
C HIS A 10 1.46 8.98 -1.88
N ALA A 11 0.62 9.56 -1.03
CA ALA A 11 -0.75 9.08 -0.80
C ALA A 11 -1.61 9.04 -2.09
N LEU A 12 -1.49 10.05 -2.96
CA LEU A 12 -2.28 10.12 -4.19
C LEU A 12 -1.95 8.99 -5.17
N THR A 13 -0.67 8.71 -5.41
CA THR A 13 -0.25 7.64 -6.33
C THR A 13 -0.73 6.27 -5.85
N LEU A 14 -0.57 5.99 -4.55
CA LEU A 14 -1.08 4.76 -3.96
C LEU A 14 -2.60 4.69 -4.09
N PHE A 15 -3.32 5.78 -3.78
CA PHE A 15 -4.79 5.84 -3.87
C PHE A 15 -5.30 5.53 -5.29
N TYR A 16 -4.66 6.07 -6.33
CA TYR A 16 -5.05 5.79 -7.72
C TYR A 16 -4.78 4.35 -8.16
N GLN A 17 -3.78 3.68 -7.57
CA GLN A 17 -3.43 2.31 -7.92
C GLN A 17 -4.22 1.26 -7.10
N LEU A 18 -4.86 1.68 -6.01
CA LEU A 18 -5.65 0.80 -5.16
C LEU A 18 -6.98 0.46 -5.82
N GLN A 19 -7.26 -0.84 -5.88
CA GLN A 19 -8.59 -1.38 -6.14
C GLN A 19 -9.06 -2.16 -4.91
N PRO A 20 -10.38 -2.38 -4.75
CA PRO A 20 -10.88 -3.32 -3.76
C PRO A 20 -10.14 -4.67 -3.87
N ASP A 21 -9.81 -5.25 -2.72
CA ASP A 21 -9.11 -6.54 -2.61
C ASP A 21 -7.71 -6.60 -3.26
N ALA A 22 -7.14 -5.46 -3.64
CA ALA A 22 -5.78 -5.40 -4.17
C ALA A 22 -4.78 -5.91 -3.13
N GLN A 23 -3.92 -6.83 -3.55
CA GLN A 23 -2.82 -7.30 -2.71
C GLN A 23 -1.69 -6.28 -2.71
N LEU A 24 -1.25 -5.93 -1.50
CA LEU A 24 -0.23 -4.90 -1.27
C LEU A 24 0.96 -5.49 -0.55
N ALA A 25 2.16 -5.11 -1.00
CA ALA A 25 3.37 -5.22 -0.20
C ALA A 25 3.77 -3.83 0.28
N LEU A 26 3.92 -3.68 1.60
CA LEU A 26 4.24 -2.40 2.23
C LEU A 26 5.60 -2.49 2.92
N TYR A 27 6.44 -1.49 2.71
CA TYR A 27 7.72 -1.34 3.40
C TYR A 27 7.80 0.02 4.06
N GLY A 28 8.18 0.04 5.33
CA GLY A 28 8.13 1.24 6.16
C GLY A 28 8.76 1.04 7.52
N HIS A 29 8.52 2.00 8.39
CA HIS A 29 8.98 1.99 9.78
C HIS A 29 7.91 2.61 10.68
N TYR A 30 7.98 2.32 11.97
CA TYR A 30 7.18 3.04 12.96
C TYR A 30 7.88 4.35 13.34
N ASN A 31 7.15 5.46 13.33
CA ASN A 31 7.65 6.71 13.88
C ASN A 31 7.51 6.73 15.42
N THR A 32 7.99 7.79 16.06
CA THR A 32 7.91 7.99 17.52
C THR A 32 6.48 8.08 18.07
N ARG A 33 5.48 8.27 17.19
CA ARG A 33 4.04 8.27 17.52
C ARG A 33 3.39 6.90 17.30
N HIS A 34 4.17 5.84 17.09
CA HIS A 34 3.70 4.48 16.81
C HIS A 34 2.85 4.35 15.54
N GLN A 35 3.07 5.22 14.55
CA GLN A 35 2.39 5.16 13.25
C GLN A 35 3.29 4.45 12.25
N PHE A 36 2.73 3.54 11.45
CA PHE A 36 3.48 2.87 10.38
C PHE A 36 3.57 3.80 9.16
N VAL A 37 4.78 4.28 8.88
CA VAL A 37 5.08 5.19 7.77
C VAL A 37 5.54 4.39 6.56
N ILE A 38 4.68 4.27 5.56
CA ILE A 38 4.95 3.61 4.29
C ILE A 38 5.95 4.46 3.50
N THR A 39 7.12 3.86 3.25
CA THR A 39 8.22 4.47 2.49
C THR A 39 8.29 3.93 1.08
N LYS A 40 7.97 2.64 0.89
CA LYS A 40 7.83 1.99 -0.42
C LYS A 40 6.60 1.10 -0.39
N PHE A 41 5.95 0.97 -1.52
CA PHE A 41 4.82 0.06 -1.69
C PHE A 41 4.87 -0.59 -3.06
N MET A 42 4.24 -1.75 -3.17
CA MET A 42 3.97 -2.41 -4.43
C MET A 42 2.50 -2.84 -4.42
N VAL A 43 1.77 -2.41 -5.45
CA VAL A 43 0.44 -2.94 -5.73
C VAL A 43 0.63 -4.12 -6.67
N ARG A 44 0.19 -5.30 -6.25
CA ARG A 44 0.17 -6.46 -7.15
C ARG A 44 -0.99 -6.23 -8.12
N SER A 45 -0.68 -5.70 -9.30
CA SER A 45 -1.65 -5.68 -10.39
C SER A 45 -2.07 -7.12 -10.64
N ALA A 46 -3.37 -7.40 -10.70
CA ALA A 46 -3.82 -8.59 -11.39
C ALA A 46 -3.18 -8.49 -12.78
N VAL A 47 -2.41 -9.51 -13.17
CA VAL A 47 -2.08 -9.69 -14.58
C VAL A 47 -3.45 -9.83 -15.22
N GLN A 48 -3.92 -8.78 -15.91
CA GLN A 48 -5.02 -8.94 -16.84
C GLN A 48 -4.49 -9.95 -17.83
N THR A 49 -4.88 -11.20 -17.63
CA THR A 49 -4.65 -12.24 -18.61
C THR A 49 -5.54 -11.81 -19.76
N LEU A 50 -4.98 -11.03 -20.68
CA LEU A 50 -5.57 -10.79 -21.99
C LEU A 50 -5.55 -12.15 -22.69
N ALA A 51 -6.55 -12.96 -22.34
CA ALA A 51 -6.91 -14.14 -23.08
C ALA A 51 -7.84 -13.70 -24.21
N SER A 52 -7.46 -14.10 -25.43
CA SER A 52 -8.10 -13.93 -26.74
C SER A 52 -7.48 -12.84 -27.61
#